data_AF-A0A3D0Z7S1-F1
#
_entry.id   AF-A0A3D0Z7S1-F1
#
_cell.length_a   1.000
_cell.length_b   1.000
_cell.length_c   1.000
_cell.angle_alpha   90.00
_cell.angle_beta   90.00
_cell.angle_gamma   90.00
#
_symmetry.space_group_name_H-M   'P 1'
#
loop_
_entity.id
_entity.type
_entity.pdbx_description
1 polymer ?
#
loop_
_entity_poly.entity_id
_entity_poly.type
_entity_poly.pdbx_seq_one_letter_code
_entity_poly.pdbx_strand_id
1 'polypeptide(L)'
;MLMCLGLDYHANKKYAESKEALLRFLRHPKAVEKESRCQAMCVIAKCAELDGHIDEACRWLFRAIAEDNKHRDVYVELALTAYRLMDWHMVLFGACKALEITDISSGLGNEIAYGHVPYHLASLASSALGMFEMALNYAKQALELSPDDAQLRQNIKNIEILMS
;
A
#
# COMPACT_ATOMS: atom_id res chain seq x y z
N MET A 1 2.43 -24.51 8.27
CA MET A 1 3.90 -24.73 8.29
C MET A 1 4.61 -23.92 7.20
N LEU A 2 4.30 -24.08 5.90
CA LEU A 2 4.97 -23.30 4.83
C LEU A 2 4.72 -21.79 4.93
N MET A 3 3.52 -21.37 5.33
CA MET A 3 3.20 -19.95 5.58
C MET A 3 4.13 -19.36 6.65
N CYS A 4 4.12 -19.92 7.87
CA CYS A 4 4.98 -19.47 8.98
C CYS A 4 6.45 -19.44 8.58
N LEU A 5 6.94 -20.50 7.92
CA LEU A 5 8.33 -20.57 7.47
C LEU A 5 8.68 -19.43 6.48
N GLY A 6 7.79 -19.12 5.56
CA GLY A 6 7.97 -18.01 4.63
C GLY A 6 8.03 -16.64 5.32
N LEU A 7 7.19 -16.44 6.33
CA LEU A 7 7.22 -15.22 7.16
C LEU A 7 8.51 -15.12 7.99
N ASP A 8 8.95 -16.23 8.59
CA ASP A 8 10.19 -16.29 9.37
C ASP A 8 11.40 -15.96 8.51
N TYR A 9 11.47 -16.50 7.28
CA TYR A 9 12.53 -16.14 6.34
C TYR A 9 12.50 -14.65 5.98
N HIS A 10 11.32 -14.07 5.75
CA HIS A 10 11.19 -12.64 5.48
C HIS A 10 11.71 -11.79 6.64
N ALA A 11 11.30 -12.11 7.87
CA ALA A 11 11.76 -11.43 9.08
C ALA A 11 13.28 -11.51 9.27
N ASN A 12 13.90 -12.62 8.85
CA ASN A 12 15.34 -12.84 8.88
C ASN A 12 16.07 -12.34 7.61
N LYS A 13 15.41 -11.54 6.76
CA LYS A 13 15.95 -10.97 5.52
C LYS A 13 16.41 -12.00 4.48
N LYS A 14 15.91 -13.24 4.57
CA LYS A 14 16.12 -14.32 3.62
C LYS A 14 15.04 -14.28 2.54
N TYR A 15 15.09 -13.24 1.70
CA TYR A 15 13.97 -12.90 0.80
C TYR A 15 13.73 -13.93 -0.29
N ALA A 16 14.77 -14.54 -0.84
CA ALA A 16 14.66 -15.58 -1.85
C ALA A 16 13.99 -16.85 -1.28
N GLU A 17 14.43 -17.30 -0.11
CA GLU A 17 13.85 -18.45 0.59
C GLU A 17 12.42 -18.17 1.05
N SER A 18 12.14 -16.94 1.49
CA SER A 18 10.78 -16.49 1.81
C SER A 18 9.87 -16.58 0.60
N LYS A 19 10.27 -16.01 -0.54
CA LYS A 19 9.49 -16.03 -1.79
C LYS A 19 9.20 -17.46 -2.22
N GLU A 20 10.19 -18.35 -2.20
CA GLU A 20 10.00 -19.76 -2.57
C GLU A 20 9.03 -20.49 -1.63
N ALA A 21 9.19 -20.33 -0.31
CA ALA A 21 8.30 -20.97 0.67
C ALA A 21 6.84 -20.50 0.52
N LEU A 22 6.63 -19.20 0.31
CA LEU A 22 5.31 -18.61 0.13
C LEU A 22 4.67 -19.00 -1.21
N LEU A 23 5.45 -19.08 -2.29
CA LEU A 23 4.95 -19.59 -3.58
C LEU A 23 4.50 -21.05 -3.47
N ARG A 24 5.25 -21.88 -2.73
CA ARG A 24 4.84 -23.26 -2.44
C ARG A 24 3.58 -23.33 -1.58
N PHE A 25 3.45 -22.44 -0.59
CA PHE A 25 2.22 -22.30 0.20
C PHE A 25 1.02 -21.97 -0.68
N LEU A 26 1.13 -20.97 -1.57
CA LEU A 26 0.02 -20.53 -2.43
C LEU A 26 -0.46 -21.61 -3.41
N ARG A 27 0.43 -22.51 -3.84
CA ARG A 27 0.11 -23.66 -4.70
C ARG A 27 -0.50 -24.84 -3.94
N HIS A 28 -0.44 -24.84 -2.61
CA HIS A 28 -0.90 -25.96 -1.81
C HIS A 28 -2.44 -26.00 -1.76
N PRO A 29 -3.09 -27.14 -2.05
CA PRO A 29 -4.56 -27.21 -2.19
C PRO A 29 -5.32 -26.91 -0.89
N LYS A 30 -4.69 -27.08 0.27
CA LYS A 30 -5.28 -26.74 1.58
C LYS A 30 -5.10 -25.28 1.98
N ALA A 31 -4.34 -24.48 1.24
CA ALA A 31 -4.18 -23.06 1.50
C ALA A 31 -5.39 -22.29 0.94
N VAL A 32 -6.53 -22.40 1.62
CA VAL A 32 -7.83 -21.85 1.20
C VAL A 32 -8.26 -20.60 1.97
N GLU A 33 -7.60 -20.31 3.09
CA GLU A 33 -7.89 -19.14 3.91
C GLU A 33 -7.43 -17.87 3.20
N LYS A 34 -8.38 -17.00 2.86
CA LYS A 34 -8.17 -15.80 2.04
C LYS A 34 -7.18 -14.82 2.67
N GLU A 35 -7.31 -14.55 3.96
CA GLU A 35 -6.42 -13.65 4.70
C GLU A 35 -4.97 -14.14 4.66
N SER A 36 -4.72 -15.42 4.97
CA SER A 36 -3.38 -16.01 4.89
C SER A 36 -2.79 -15.98 3.47
N ARG A 37 -3.61 -16.18 2.44
CA ARG A 37 -3.17 -16.08 1.04
C ARG A 37 -2.84 -14.64 0.65
N CYS A 38 -3.69 -13.70 1.04
CA CYS A 38 -3.48 -12.27 0.85
C CYS A 38 -2.15 -11.84 1.50
N GLN A 39 -1.93 -12.18 2.77
CA GLN A 39 -0.69 -11.90 3.48
C GLN A 39 0.54 -12.49 2.78
N ALA A 40 0.48 -13.74 2.33
CA ALA A 40 1.57 -14.37 1.59
C ALA A 40 1.91 -13.60 0.31
N MET A 41 0.90 -13.16 -0.45
CA MET A 41 1.09 -12.38 -1.67
C MET A 41 1.67 -10.99 -1.40
N CYS A 42 1.26 -10.32 -0.32
CA CYS A 42 1.85 -9.05 0.11
C CYS A 42 3.33 -9.21 0.46
N VAL A 43 3.71 -10.28 1.16
CA VAL A 43 5.13 -10.53 1.49
C VAL A 43 5.94 -10.85 0.24
N ILE A 44 5.39 -11.61 -0.72
CA ILE A 44 6.03 -11.83 -2.01
C ILE A 44 6.22 -10.51 -2.77
N ALA A 45 5.24 -9.60 -2.73
CA ALA A 45 5.36 -8.28 -3.33
C ALA A 45 6.53 -7.49 -2.72
N LYS A 46 6.65 -7.48 -1.38
CA LYS A 46 7.78 -6.84 -0.66
C LYS A 46 9.13 -7.43 -1.07
N CYS A 47 9.23 -8.75 -1.19
CA CYS A 47 10.45 -9.38 -1.71
C CYS A 47 10.76 -8.91 -3.14
N ALA A 48 9.75 -8.82 -4.03
CA ALA A 48 9.95 -8.33 -5.39
C ALA A 48 10.39 -6.86 -5.43
N GLU A 49 9.87 -6.00 -4.54
CA GLU A 49 10.34 -4.61 -4.43
C GLU A 49 11.81 -4.51 -4.04
N LEU A 50 12.23 -5.31 -3.06
CA LEU A 50 13.61 -5.35 -2.58
C LEU A 50 14.58 -5.83 -3.67
N ASP A 51 14.12 -6.70 -4.55
CA ASP A 51 14.87 -7.14 -5.74
C ASP A 51 14.82 -6.11 -6.90
N GLY A 52 14.14 -4.98 -6.72
CA GLY A 52 13.99 -3.92 -7.73
C GLY A 52 12.90 -4.16 -8.77
N HIS A 53 12.12 -5.24 -8.64
CA HIS A 53 11.05 -5.61 -9.57
C HIS A 53 9.71 -4.97 -9.18
N ILE A 54 9.64 -3.64 -9.23
CA ILE A 54 8.48 -2.86 -8.75
C ILE A 54 7.18 -3.22 -9.49
N ASP A 55 7.23 -3.42 -10.82
CA ASP A 55 6.06 -3.88 -11.59
C ASP A 55 5.57 -5.27 -11.14
N GLU A 56 6.49 -6.16 -10.75
CA GLU A 56 6.11 -7.47 -10.22
C GLU A 56 5.43 -7.33 -8.87
N ALA A 57 5.91 -6.43 -8.01
CA ALA A 57 5.30 -6.13 -6.73
C ALA A 57 3.85 -5.65 -6.89
N CYS A 58 3.59 -4.70 -7.79
CA CYS A 58 2.22 -4.26 -8.10
C CYS A 58 1.32 -5.43 -8.54
N ARG A 59 1.82 -6.31 -9.43
CA ARG A 59 1.06 -7.50 -9.86
C ARG A 59 0.74 -8.44 -8.69
N TRP A 60 1.64 -8.59 -7.72
CA TRP A 60 1.38 -9.41 -6.53
C TRP A 60 0.37 -8.76 -5.59
N LEU A 61 0.43 -7.43 -5.42
CA LEU A 61 -0.53 -6.70 -4.60
C LEU A 61 -1.94 -6.75 -5.19
N PHE A 62 -2.10 -6.64 -6.51
CA PHE A 62 -3.40 -6.87 -7.15
C PHE A 62 -3.94 -8.28 -6.92
N ARG A 63 -3.07 -9.31 -6.94
CA ARG A 63 -3.49 -10.68 -6.60
C ARG A 63 -3.89 -10.78 -5.13
N ALA A 64 -3.17 -10.13 -4.21
CA ALA A 64 -3.50 -10.09 -2.79
C ALA A 64 -4.88 -9.47 -2.56
N ILE A 65 -5.15 -8.32 -3.18
CA ILE A 65 -6.46 -7.64 -3.14
C ILE A 65 -7.57 -8.55 -3.68
N ALA A 66 -7.30 -9.33 -4.74
CA ALA A 66 -8.27 -10.26 -5.29
C ALA A 66 -8.59 -11.44 -4.35
N GLU A 67 -7.65 -11.82 -3.47
CA GLU A 67 -7.89 -12.83 -2.41
C GLU A 67 -8.75 -12.24 -1.28
N ASP A 68 -8.34 -11.08 -0.74
CA ASP A 68 -9.07 -10.36 0.30
C ASP A 68 -8.95 -8.83 0.14
N ASN A 69 -10.07 -8.19 -0.18
CA ASN A 69 -10.17 -6.76 -0.46
C ASN A 69 -10.61 -5.93 0.76
N LYS A 70 -10.66 -6.53 1.96
CA LYS A 70 -11.10 -5.82 3.17
C LYS A 70 -9.93 -5.21 3.95
N HIS A 71 -8.70 -5.51 3.56
CA HIS A 71 -7.51 -5.03 4.25
C HIS A 71 -7.04 -3.70 3.67
N ARG A 72 -7.18 -2.64 4.47
CA ARG A 72 -6.72 -1.29 4.13
C ARG A 72 -5.23 -1.25 3.82
N ASP A 73 -4.41 -1.98 4.59
CA ASP A 73 -2.95 -2.00 4.43
C ASP A 73 -2.52 -2.40 3.02
N VAL A 74 -3.22 -3.36 2.40
CA VAL A 74 -2.85 -3.88 1.07
C VAL A 74 -3.00 -2.81 -0.01
N TYR A 75 -4.04 -1.97 0.10
CA TYR A 75 -4.26 -0.85 -0.81
C TYR A 75 -3.26 0.29 -0.59
N VAL A 76 -2.85 0.54 0.65
CA VAL A 76 -1.81 1.54 0.95
C VAL A 76 -0.45 1.07 0.44
N GLU A 77 -0.11 -0.20 0.63
CA GLU A 77 1.10 -0.80 0.06
C GLU A 77 1.07 -0.66 -1.47
N LEU A 78 -0.04 -0.99 -2.14
CA LEU A 78 -0.18 -0.78 -3.60
C LEU A 78 0.08 0.67 -4.02
N ALA A 79 -0.49 1.64 -3.29
CA ALA A 79 -0.28 3.05 -3.58
C ALA A 79 1.18 3.49 -3.39
N LEU A 80 1.86 2.98 -2.35
CA LEU A 80 3.28 3.24 -2.11
C LEU A 80 4.16 2.61 -3.20
N THR A 81 3.87 1.37 -3.62
CA THR A 81 4.60 0.72 -4.71
C THR A 81 4.42 1.49 -6.02
N ALA A 82 3.19 1.88 -6.34
CA ALA A 82 2.86 2.65 -7.54
C ALA A 82 3.53 4.03 -7.55
N TYR A 83 3.70 4.65 -6.37
CA TYR A 83 4.39 5.94 -6.24
C TYR A 83 5.85 5.85 -6.72
N ARG A 84 6.52 4.71 -6.49
CA ARG A 84 7.89 4.47 -6.99
C ARG A 84 7.96 4.39 -8.52
N LEU A 85 6.86 4.01 -9.17
CA LEU A 85 6.71 4.00 -10.63
C LEU A 85 6.24 5.34 -11.20
N MET A 86 5.88 6.29 -10.34
CA MET A 86 5.15 7.52 -10.71
C MET A 86 3.84 7.22 -11.48
N ASP A 87 3.22 6.06 -11.23
CA ASP A 87 1.91 5.74 -11.79
C ASP A 87 0.82 6.41 -10.95
N TRP A 88 0.58 7.69 -11.21
CA TRP A 88 -0.34 8.51 -10.43
C TRP A 88 -1.78 7.99 -10.44
N HIS A 89 -2.21 7.31 -11.51
CA HIS A 89 -3.54 6.71 -11.55
C HIS A 89 -3.66 5.55 -10.56
N MET A 90 -2.63 4.69 -10.50
CA MET A 90 -2.59 3.57 -9.57
C MET A 90 -2.39 4.03 -8.12
N VAL A 91 -1.58 5.08 -7.89
CA VAL A 91 -1.44 5.70 -6.56
C VAL A 91 -2.79 6.20 -6.07
N LEU A 92 -3.51 6.96 -6.89
CA LEU A 92 -4.82 7.50 -6.51
C LEU A 92 -5.84 6.39 -6.27
N PHE A 93 -5.88 5.37 -7.13
CA PHE A 93 -6.76 4.21 -6.95
C PHE A 93 -6.52 3.52 -5.60
N GLY A 94 -5.26 3.17 -5.30
CA GLY A 94 -4.92 2.49 -4.05
C GLY A 94 -5.24 3.36 -2.84
N ALA A 95 -4.87 4.63 -2.86
CA ALA A 95 -5.13 5.56 -1.77
C ALA A 95 -6.64 5.73 -1.49
N CYS A 96 -7.45 5.98 -2.52
CA CYS A 96 -8.90 6.12 -2.35
C CYS A 96 -9.55 4.83 -1.85
N LYS A 97 -9.16 3.66 -2.39
CA LYS A 97 -9.69 2.38 -1.91
C LYS A 97 -9.31 2.08 -0.47
N ALA A 98 -8.11 2.45 -0.04
CA ALA A 98 -7.72 2.36 1.36
C ALA A 98 -8.63 3.23 2.25
N LEU A 99 -8.94 4.45 1.82
CA LEU A 99 -9.78 5.39 2.59
C LEU A 99 -11.25 4.98 2.68
N GLU A 100 -11.76 4.20 1.71
CA GLU A 100 -13.11 3.61 1.78
C GLU A 100 -13.23 2.55 2.91
N ILE A 101 -12.12 1.96 3.35
CA ILE A 101 -12.09 0.93 4.39
C ILE A 101 -11.92 1.58 5.77
N THR A 102 -13.01 1.61 6.53
CA THR A 102 -13.09 2.23 7.87
C THR A 102 -13.07 1.23 9.03
N ASP A 103 -13.19 -0.07 8.74
CA ASP A 103 -13.23 -1.10 9.77
C ASP A 103 -11.83 -1.42 10.31
N ILE A 104 -11.59 -1.09 11.58
CA ILE A 104 -10.33 -1.31 12.30
C ILE A 104 -10.26 -2.75 12.88
N SER A 105 -11.26 -3.60 12.60
CA SER A 105 -11.45 -4.90 13.28
C SER A 105 -10.34 -5.95 13.14
N SER A 106 -9.30 -5.72 12.33
CA SER A 106 -8.15 -6.63 12.21
C SER A 106 -6.89 -6.03 12.84
N GLY A 107 -6.33 -6.72 13.85
CA GLY A 107 -5.13 -6.35 14.61
C GLY A 107 -3.81 -6.34 13.81
N LEU A 108 -3.86 -5.94 12.54
CA LEU A 108 -2.76 -5.67 11.62
C LEU A 108 -2.75 -4.20 11.17
N GLY A 109 -3.53 -3.32 11.82
CA GLY A 109 -3.59 -1.89 11.47
C GLY A 109 -2.25 -1.21 11.67
N ASN A 110 -1.47 -1.12 10.60
CA ASN A 110 -0.23 -0.36 10.58
C ASN A 110 -0.60 1.13 10.75
N GLU A 111 0.08 1.85 11.65
CA GLU A 111 -0.11 3.30 11.84
C GLU A 111 -0.02 4.07 10.51
N ILE A 112 0.76 3.55 9.57
CA ILE A 112 0.87 4.05 8.20
C ILE A 112 -0.48 4.00 7.49
N ALA A 113 -1.17 2.86 7.50
CA ALA A 113 -2.36 2.67 6.68
C ALA A 113 -3.56 3.45 7.21
N TYR A 114 -3.70 3.54 8.53
CA TYR A 114 -4.80 4.26 9.18
C TYR A 114 -4.47 5.73 9.53
N GLY A 115 -3.22 6.14 9.36
CA GLY A 115 -2.76 7.51 9.57
C GLY A 115 -2.91 8.41 8.35
N HIS A 116 -2.02 9.42 8.27
CA HIS A 116 -2.05 10.46 7.25
C HIS A 116 -1.61 9.99 5.85
N VAL A 117 -0.89 8.87 5.75
CA VAL A 117 -0.23 8.42 4.50
C VAL A 117 -1.19 8.22 3.33
N PRO A 118 -2.33 7.50 3.44
CA PRO A 118 -3.26 7.38 2.31
C PRO A 118 -3.81 8.74 1.86
N TYR A 119 -4.08 9.68 2.77
CA TYR A 119 -4.49 11.03 2.42
C TYR A 119 -3.37 11.79 1.68
N HIS A 120 -2.13 11.67 2.15
CA HIS A 120 -0.98 12.29 1.49
C HIS A 120 -0.77 11.72 0.08
N LEU A 121 -0.85 10.41 -0.12
CA LEU A 121 -0.73 9.77 -1.43
C LEU A 121 -1.86 10.18 -2.36
N ALA A 122 -3.11 10.22 -1.88
CA ALA A 122 -4.25 10.71 -2.65
C ALA A 122 -4.04 12.17 -3.08
N SER A 123 -3.50 13.00 -2.19
CA SER A 123 -3.19 14.40 -2.50
C SER A 123 -2.13 14.54 -3.60
N LEU A 124 -0.99 13.85 -3.45
CA LEU A 124 0.11 13.89 -4.43
C LEU A 124 -0.36 13.42 -5.81
N ALA A 125 -1.07 12.29 -5.86
CA ALA A 125 -1.59 11.75 -7.11
C ALA A 125 -2.64 12.65 -7.75
N SER A 126 -3.55 13.23 -6.96
CA SER A 126 -4.54 14.18 -7.47
C SER A 126 -3.87 15.41 -8.07
N SER A 127 -2.84 15.94 -7.42
CA SER A 127 -2.06 17.10 -7.90
C SER A 127 -1.35 16.77 -9.22
N ALA A 128 -0.68 15.61 -9.28
CA ALA A 128 0.00 15.14 -10.49
C ALA A 128 -0.94 14.92 -11.69
N LEU A 129 -2.21 14.61 -11.42
CA LEU A 129 -3.26 14.43 -12.43
C LEU A 129 -4.06 15.72 -12.72
N GLY A 130 -3.67 16.86 -12.16
CA GLY A 130 -4.33 18.16 -12.39
C GLY A 130 -5.65 18.36 -11.64
N MET A 131 -5.96 17.49 -10.68
CA MET A 131 -7.18 17.55 -9.86
C MET A 131 -6.93 18.34 -8.57
N PHE A 132 -6.60 19.62 -8.69
CA PHE A 132 -6.05 20.42 -7.59
C PHE A 132 -7.00 20.63 -6.40
N GLU A 133 -8.30 20.81 -6.64
CA GLU A 133 -9.28 20.93 -5.54
C GLU A 133 -9.32 19.66 -4.68
N MET A 134 -9.34 18.50 -5.34
CA MET A 134 -9.28 17.20 -4.67
C MET A 134 -7.94 17.00 -3.96
N ALA A 135 -6.84 17.41 -4.60
CA ALA A 135 -5.51 17.36 -4.01
C ALA A 135 -5.43 18.16 -2.70
N LEU A 136 -5.97 19.38 -2.70
CA LEU A 136 -5.98 20.28 -1.54
C LEU A 136 -6.83 19.72 -0.40
N ASN A 137 -8.01 19.15 -0.73
CA ASN A 137 -8.87 18.52 0.26
C ASN A 137 -8.19 17.35 0.97
N TYR A 138 -7.51 16.48 0.22
CA TYR A 138 -6.75 15.38 0.82
C TYR A 138 -5.52 15.86 1.58
N ALA A 139 -4.83 16.89 1.10
CA ALA A 139 -3.66 17.47 1.79
C ALA A 139 -4.02 18.00 3.18
N LYS A 140 -5.17 18.69 3.30
CA LYS A 140 -5.67 19.22 4.57
C LYS A 140 -6.01 18.10 5.56
N GLN A 141 -6.70 17.06 5.11
CA GLN A 141 -6.99 15.89 5.94
C GLN A 141 -5.71 15.16 6.40
N ALA A 142 -4.71 15.05 5.52
CA ALA A 142 -3.41 14.50 5.92
C ALA A 142 -2.76 15.35 7.02
N LEU A 143 -2.78 16.68 6.87
CA LEU A 143 -2.19 17.60 7.85
C LEU A 143 -2.96 17.59 9.18
N GLU A 144 -4.27 17.44 9.19
CA GLU A 144 -5.06 17.30 10.42
C GLU A 144 -4.61 16.08 11.24
N LEU A 145 -4.23 14.99 10.58
CA LEU A 145 -3.71 13.77 11.20
C LEU A 145 -2.22 13.87 11.59
N SER A 146 -1.47 14.82 11.01
CA SER A 146 -0.07 15.07 11.37
C SER A 146 0.27 16.57 11.28
N PRO A 147 -0.20 17.39 12.24
CA PRO A 147 -0.15 18.87 12.13
C PRO A 147 1.24 19.47 12.05
N ASP A 148 2.24 18.76 12.60
CA ASP A 148 3.63 19.19 12.65
C ASP A 148 4.46 18.74 11.45
N ASP A 149 3.86 18.01 10.51
CA ASP A 149 4.56 17.54 9.31
C ASP A 149 4.85 18.70 8.34
N ALA A 150 6.13 19.02 8.20
CA ALA A 150 6.59 20.08 7.30
C ALA A 150 6.36 19.74 5.81
N GLN A 151 6.42 18.47 5.44
CA GLN A 151 6.21 18.02 4.06
C GLN A 151 4.73 18.20 3.65
N LEU A 152 3.79 17.88 4.54
CA LEU A 152 2.35 18.09 4.29
C LEU A 152 2.01 19.58 4.13
N ARG A 153 2.57 20.43 5.00
CA ARG A 153 2.40 21.90 4.89
C ARG A 153 2.99 22.43 3.58
N GLN A 154 4.13 21.91 3.15
CA GLN A 154 4.73 22.31 1.89
C GLN A 154 3.90 21.84 0.69
N ASN A 155 3.34 20.63 0.74
CA ASN A 155 2.47 20.11 -0.31
C ASN A 155 1.23 21.00 -0.51
N ILE A 156 0.57 21.44 0.58
CA ILE A 156 -0.55 22.39 0.51
C ILE A 156 -0.15 23.67 -0.24
N LYS A 157 0.98 24.29 0.14
CA LYS A 157 1.47 25.52 -0.50
C LYS A 157 1.73 25.30 -2.01
N ASN A 158 2.32 24.17 -2.37
CA ASN A 158 2.60 23.85 -3.77
C ASN A 158 1.29 23.73 -4.57
N ILE A 159 0.26 23.09 -4.00
CA ILE A 159 -1.05 22.97 -4.65
C ILE A 159 -1.71 24.35 -4.79
N GLU A 160 -1.68 25.19 -3.76
CA GLU A 160 -2.23 26.54 -3.81
C GLU A 160 -1.59 27.41 -4.91
N ILE A 161 -0.27 27.28 -5.12
CA ILE A 161 0.45 27.95 -6.22
C ILE A 161 0.01 27.41 -7.60
N LEU A 162 -0.26 26.11 -7.72
CA LEU A 162 -0.71 25.51 -8.97
C LEU A 162 -2.14 25.91 -9.34
N MET A 163 -2.93 26.36 -8.36
CA MET A 163 -4.31 26.81 -8.55
C MET A 163 -4.44 28.30 -8.91
N SER A 164 -3.37 29.10 -8.75
CA SER A 164 -3.34 30.55 -9.03
C SER A 164 -2.97 30.85 -10.47
#